data_AF-A0AA88YM04-F1
#
_entry.id   AF-A0AA88YM04-F1
#
_cell.length_a   1.000
_cell.length_b   1.000
_cell.length_c   1.000
_cell.angle_alpha   90.00
_cell.angle_beta   90.00
_cell.angle_gamma   90.00
#
_symmetry.space_group_name_H-M   'P 1'
#
loop_
_entity.id
_entity.type
_entity.pdbx_description
1 polymer ?
#
loop_
_entity_poly.entity_id
_entity_poly.type
_entity_poly.pdbx_seq_one_letter_code
_entity_poly.pdbx_strand_id
1 'polypeptide(L)'
;MRKSREFMILAGLWCGPTKPSMNFFLDPLCKAFDELEKGVPLFPEENEDEQIQAFLLGVSCDTPARSAVLNMNQHNGECCCSKCVQSGKNRRTATGGNVRIFPYDERNPTGPKRSHEMMLRNAREALDSKSTHVNGIKGPSVIMFCPRVDCVKSVCIDYMHLVCLGVVRLFLKLCFDVTHSLNDFSLYRYVDIVDQRLESIKLPHFINRQPRSISEHLKFWKAAELRSWLL
;
A
#
# COMPACT_ATOMS: atom_id res chain seq x y z
N MET A 1 12.58 4.88 0.86
CA MET A 1 13.77 4.26 0.23
C MET A 1 13.97 4.94 -1.12
N ARG A 2 15.03 5.76 -1.27
CA ARG A 2 15.36 6.40 -2.55
C ARG A 2 16.04 5.33 -3.40
N LYS A 3 15.34 4.80 -4.39
CA LYS A 3 15.91 3.79 -5.30
C LYS A 3 16.84 4.50 -6.28
N SER A 4 18.12 4.15 -6.31
CA SER A 4 18.96 4.56 -7.42
C SER A 4 18.54 3.79 -8.66
N ARG A 5 18.45 4.48 -9.81
CA ARG A 5 18.06 3.83 -11.07
C ARG A 5 19.12 2.84 -11.56
N GLU A 6 20.37 3.03 -11.17
CA GLU A 6 21.50 2.16 -11.53
C GLU A 6 21.39 0.75 -10.92
N PHE A 7 20.74 0.62 -9.75
CA PHE A 7 20.57 -0.66 -9.05
C PHE A 7 19.16 -1.25 -9.27
N MET A 8 18.50 -0.88 -10.36
CA MET A 8 17.15 -1.36 -10.69
C MET A 8 17.21 -2.41 -11.80
N ILE A 9 16.77 -3.62 -11.48
CA ILE A 9 16.64 -4.71 -12.45
C ILE A 9 15.16 -4.80 -12.87
N LEU A 10 14.91 -4.77 -14.17
CA LEU A 10 13.59 -5.10 -14.73
C LEU A 10 13.43 -6.62 -14.73
N ALA A 11 12.78 -7.16 -13.70
CA ALA A 11 12.60 -8.60 -13.53
C ALA A 11 11.40 -9.19 -14.31
N GLY A 12 10.49 -8.35 -14.81
CA GLY A 12 9.33 -8.82 -15.56
C GLY A 12 8.55 -7.68 -16.21
N LEU A 13 8.01 -7.97 -17.39
CA LEU A 13 7.18 -7.05 -18.17
C LEU A 13 5.97 -7.81 -18.70
N TRP A 14 4.78 -7.23 -18.51
CA TRP A 14 3.56 -7.75 -19.11
C TRP A 14 3.03 -6.76 -20.15
N CYS A 15 2.82 -7.24 -21.37
CA CYS A 15 2.19 -6.47 -22.43
C CYS A 15 1.00 -7.26 -22.98
N GLY A 16 -0.20 -6.90 -22.52
CA GLY A 16 -1.44 -7.53 -22.95
C GLY A 16 -2.62 -6.57 -22.81
N PRO A 17 -3.75 -6.87 -23.48
CA PRO A 17 -4.93 -6.01 -23.46
C PRO A 17 -5.62 -5.95 -22.08
N THR A 18 -5.29 -6.91 -21.20
CA THR A 18 -5.84 -7.04 -19.86
C THR A 18 -4.73 -7.21 -18.82
N LYS A 19 -5.08 -7.05 -17.54
CA LYS A 19 -4.15 -7.31 -16.44
C LYS A 19 -3.71 -8.78 -16.45
N PRO A 20 -2.43 -9.07 -16.13
CA PRO A 20 -1.98 -10.44 -16.06
C PRO A 20 -2.70 -11.21 -14.96
N SER A 21 -2.81 -12.52 -15.14
CA SER A 21 -2.96 -13.42 -14.00
C SER A 21 -1.68 -13.32 -13.17
N MET A 22 -1.76 -12.68 -12.00
CA MET A 22 -0.59 -12.44 -11.16
C MET A 22 0.09 -13.72 -10.72
N ASN A 23 -0.65 -14.82 -10.59
CA ASN A 23 -0.07 -16.13 -10.26
C ASN A 23 0.87 -16.63 -11.35
N PHE A 24 0.46 -16.55 -12.62
CA PHE A 24 1.33 -16.95 -13.74
C PHE A 24 2.48 -15.95 -13.96
N PHE A 25 2.21 -14.66 -13.79
CA PHE A 25 3.21 -13.63 -13.99
C PHE A 25 4.33 -13.66 -12.95
N LEU A 26 4.00 -13.95 -11.68
CA LEU A 26 4.98 -13.95 -10.58
C LEU A 26 5.63 -15.32 -10.34
N ASP A 27 5.11 -16.41 -10.90
CA ASP A 27 5.65 -17.76 -10.69
C ASP A 27 7.12 -17.90 -11.11
N PRO A 28 7.56 -17.44 -12.31
CA PRO A 28 8.98 -17.48 -12.67
C PRO A 28 9.86 -16.69 -11.70
N LEU A 29 9.35 -15.56 -11.20
CA LEU A 29 10.08 -14.71 -10.25
C LEU A 29 10.20 -15.38 -8.87
N CYS A 30 9.15 -16.06 -8.40
CA CYS A 30 9.21 -16.81 -7.14
C CYS A 30 10.20 -17.97 -7.22
N LYS A 31 10.29 -18.65 -8.36
CA LYS A 31 11.29 -19.70 -8.62
C LYS A 31 12.70 -19.13 -8.65
N ALA A 32 12.90 -17.97 -9.28
CA ALA A 32 14.20 -17.30 -9.27
C ALA A 32 14.64 -16.91 -7.84
N PHE A 33 13.72 -16.47 -6.99
CA PHE A 33 14.03 -16.20 -5.58
C PHE A 33 14.41 -17.47 -4.79
N ASP A 34 13.81 -18.62 -5.10
CA ASP A 34 14.17 -19.91 -4.49
C ASP A 34 15.59 -20.34 -4.86
N GLU A 35 15.99 -20.18 -6.12
CA GLU A 35 17.36 -20.46 -6.55
C GLU A 35 18.36 -19.49 -5.93
N LEU A 36 18.05 -18.19 -5.90
CA LEU A 36 18.89 -17.17 -5.28
C LEU A 36 19.08 -17.39 -3.77
N GLU A 37 18.10 -17.96 -3.09
CA GLU A 37 18.22 -18.28 -1.67
C GLU A 37 19.13 -19.50 -1.43
N LYS A 38 19.12 -20.49 -2.33
CA LYS A 38 20.03 -21.65 -2.25
C LYS A 38 21.48 -21.24 -2.47
N GLY A 39 21.69 -20.26 -3.34
CA GLY A 39 23.01 -19.76 -3.73
C GLY A 39 23.26 -19.99 -5.21
N VAL A 40 23.82 -18.98 -5.86
CA VAL A 40 24.20 -19.05 -7.27
C VAL A 40 25.67 -18.64 -7.42
N PRO A 41 26.45 -19.23 -8.35
CA PRO A 41 27.83 -18.82 -8.57
C PRO A 41 27.88 -17.37 -9.08
N LEU A 42 28.78 -16.58 -8.50
CA LEU A 42 28.95 -15.17 -8.85
C LEU A 42 29.55 -15.01 -10.26
N PHE A 43 30.54 -15.84 -10.58
CA PHE A 43 31.20 -15.92 -11.89
C PHE A 43 31.20 -17.37 -12.36
N PRO A 44 30.10 -17.83 -12.99
CA PRO A 44 29.95 -19.23 -13.38
C PRO A 44 31.08 -19.73 -14.30
N GLU A 45 31.68 -18.84 -15.09
CA GLU A 45 32.73 -19.17 -16.05
C GLU A 45 34.16 -19.11 -15.47
N GLU A 46 34.35 -18.50 -14.30
CA GLU A 46 35.69 -18.25 -13.73
C GLU A 46 35.94 -18.97 -12.42
N ASN A 47 34.93 -19.06 -11.54
CA ASN A 47 35.07 -19.66 -10.22
C ASN A 47 33.70 -20.08 -9.65
N GLU A 48 33.44 -21.38 -9.57
CA GLU A 48 32.21 -21.92 -8.99
C GLU A 48 32.20 -21.91 -7.45
N ASP A 49 33.35 -21.71 -6.80
CA ASP A 49 33.45 -21.74 -5.33
C ASP A 49 32.85 -20.47 -4.67
N GLU A 50 32.82 -19.35 -5.41
CA GLU A 50 32.24 -18.10 -4.91
C GLU A 50 30.73 -18.03 -5.21
N GLN A 51 29.94 -18.35 -4.20
CA GLN A 51 28.48 -18.34 -4.25
C GLN A 51 27.91 -17.05 -3.65
N ILE A 52 26.88 -16.49 -4.29
CA ILE A 52 26.08 -15.39 -3.77
C ILE A 52 24.67 -15.87 -3.42
N GLN A 53 24.18 -15.44 -2.26
CA GLN A 53 22.81 -15.64 -1.82
C GLN A 53 22.07 -14.30 -1.76
N ALA A 54 20.82 -14.29 -2.21
CA ALA A 54 19.96 -13.11 -2.13
C ALA A 54 18.60 -13.47 -1.55
N PHE A 55 18.07 -12.58 -0.71
CA PHE A 55 16.81 -12.78 -0.01
C PHE A 55 15.81 -11.68 -0.33
N LEU A 56 14.55 -12.05 -0.54
CA LEU A 56 13.47 -11.08 -0.74
C LEU A 56 13.13 -10.38 0.58
N LEU A 57 13.52 -9.11 0.71
CA LEU A 57 13.26 -8.32 1.93
C LEU A 57 11.81 -7.84 2.05
N GLY A 58 11.12 -7.65 0.93
CA GLY A 58 9.73 -7.22 0.96
C GLY A 58 9.15 -6.86 -0.39
N VAL A 59 7.82 -6.81 -0.43
CA VAL A 59 7.03 -6.49 -1.61
C VAL A 59 6.32 -5.17 -1.35
N SER A 60 6.66 -4.14 -2.13
CA SER A 60 6.03 -2.82 -2.04
C SER A 60 5.25 -2.54 -3.32
N CYS A 61 3.95 -2.32 -3.16
CA CYS A 61 3.05 -1.99 -4.25
C CYS A 61 1.86 -1.18 -3.71
N ASP A 62 1.20 -0.43 -4.60
CA ASP A 62 -0.01 0.30 -4.25
C ASP A 62 -1.16 -0.66 -3.91
N THR A 63 -2.28 -0.12 -3.41
CA THR A 63 -3.36 -0.99 -2.91
C THR A 63 -3.98 -1.87 -4.01
N PRO A 64 -4.29 -1.39 -5.23
CA PRO A 64 -4.78 -2.24 -6.31
C PRO A 64 -3.80 -3.35 -6.71
N ALA A 65 -2.52 -3.06 -6.87
CA ALA A 65 -1.52 -4.08 -7.20
C ALA A 65 -1.34 -5.07 -6.05
N ARG A 66 -1.33 -4.60 -4.79
CA ARG A 66 -1.28 -5.47 -3.60
C ARG A 66 -2.43 -6.47 -3.58
N SER A 67 -3.64 -6.02 -3.88
CA SER A 67 -4.80 -6.90 -3.94
C SER A 67 -4.66 -7.97 -5.01
N ALA A 68 -4.06 -7.64 -6.16
CA ALA A 68 -3.78 -8.61 -7.22
C ALA A 68 -2.65 -9.58 -6.84
N VAL A 69 -1.54 -9.08 -6.29
CA VAL A 69 -0.39 -9.88 -5.81
C VAL A 69 -0.83 -10.88 -4.74
N LEU A 70 -1.68 -10.48 -3.79
CA LEU A 70 -2.13 -11.34 -2.70
C LEU A 70 -3.40 -12.14 -3.02
N ASN A 71 -3.94 -12.03 -4.24
CA ASN A 71 -5.23 -12.58 -4.65
C ASN A 71 -6.35 -12.31 -3.62
N MET A 72 -6.49 -11.05 -3.23
CA MET A 72 -7.42 -10.60 -2.18
C MET A 72 -8.38 -9.53 -2.67
N ASN A 73 -9.37 -9.20 -1.84
CA ASN A 73 -10.29 -8.10 -2.08
C ASN A 73 -9.56 -6.76 -2.23
N GLN A 74 -10.12 -5.88 -3.07
CA GLN A 74 -9.65 -4.51 -3.24
C GLN A 74 -10.05 -3.64 -2.04
N HIS A 75 -9.55 -2.40 -1.98
CA HIS A 75 -9.73 -1.46 -0.87
C HIS A 75 -11.19 -1.21 -0.44
N ASN A 76 -12.16 -1.41 -1.33
CA ASN A 76 -13.59 -1.26 -1.06
C ASN A 76 -14.30 -2.56 -0.62
N GLY A 77 -13.61 -3.71 -0.68
CA GLY A 77 -14.16 -5.02 -0.35
C GLY A 77 -14.09 -5.37 1.14
N GLU A 78 -14.72 -6.49 1.48
CA GLU A 78 -14.69 -7.05 2.84
C GLU A 78 -13.31 -7.57 3.19
N CYS A 79 -12.90 -7.35 4.43
CA CYS A 79 -11.62 -7.84 4.95
C CYS A 79 -10.44 -7.52 4.00
N CYS A 80 -10.45 -6.31 3.41
CA CYS A 80 -9.51 -5.88 2.38
C CYS A 80 -8.12 -5.46 2.90
N CYS A 81 -7.95 -5.38 4.22
CA CYS A 81 -6.66 -5.06 4.82
C CYS A 81 -5.74 -6.29 4.75
N SER A 82 -4.48 -6.13 4.34
CA SER A 82 -3.51 -7.22 4.38
C SER A 82 -3.00 -7.54 5.80
N LYS A 83 -3.33 -6.70 6.80
CA LYS A 83 -2.82 -6.81 8.18
C LYS A 83 -3.87 -7.22 9.21
N CYS A 84 -5.15 -6.98 8.95
CA CYS A 84 -6.25 -7.33 9.85
C CYS A 84 -7.41 -7.97 9.07
N VAL A 85 -8.35 -8.58 9.79
CA VAL A 85 -9.57 -9.21 9.22
C VAL A 85 -10.84 -8.42 9.56
N GLN A 86 -10.73 -7.11 9.73
CA GLN A 86 -11.91 -6.25 9.89
C GLN A 86 -12.73 -6.23 8.58
N SER A 87 -14.02 -6.56 8.65
CA SER A 87 -14.90 -6.54 7.47
C SER A 87 -15.33 -5.12 7.05
N GLY A 88 -15.34 -4.17 8.00
CA GLY A 88 -15.90 -2.84 7.79
C GLY A 88 -17.44 -2.84 7.82
N LYS A 89 -18.05 -1.68 7.63
CA LYS A 89 -19.51 -1.49 7.58
C LYS A 89 -19.88 -0.71 6.32
N ASN A 90 -20.91 -1.14 5.61
CA ASN A 90 -21.46 -0.35 4.52
C ASN A 90 -22.29 0.82 5.09
N ARG A 91 -22.07 2.01 4.54
CA ARG A 91 -22.84 3.22 4.83
C ARG A 91 -23.31 3.86 3.54
N ARG A 92 -24.54 4.36 3.56
CA ARG A 92 -25.08 5.15 2.46
C ARG A 92 -24.53 6.57 2.55
N THR A 93 -24.05 7.06 1.43
CA THR A 93 -23.58 8.44 1.26
C THR A 93 -24.75 9.38 1.06
N ALA A 94 -24.56 10.67 1.36
CA ALA A 94 -25.57 11.71 1.13
C ALA A 94 -26.00 11.80 -0.35
N THR A 95 -25.14 11.40 -1.28
CA THR A 95 -25.39 11.38 -2.73
C THR A 95 -26.00 10.06 -3.22
N GLY A 96 -26.38 9.15 -2.32
CA GLY A 96 -27.13 7.93 -2.64
C GLY A 96 -26.30 6.67 -2.92
N GLY A 97 -24.98 6.77 -3.05
CA GLY A 97 -24.06 5.63 -3.21
C GLY A 97 -23.73 4.92 -1.89
N ASN A 98 -23.11 3.74 -1.96
CA ASN A 98 -22.62 3.01 -0.78
C ASN A 98 -21.10 3.13 -0.65
N VAL A 99 -20.61 3.35 0.57
CA VAL A 99 -19.21 3.33 0.92
C VAL A 99 -18.97 2.35 2.06
N ARG A 100 -17.87 1.59 1.98
CA ARG A 100 -17.42 0.76 3.09
C ARG A 100 -16.52 1.60 4.00
N ILE A 101 -16.90 1.70 5.27
CA ILE A 101 -16.12 2.40 6.30
C ILE A 101 -15.56 1.41 7.31
N PHE A 102 -14.48 1.81 7.97
CA PHE A 102 -13.87 1.07 9.07
C PHE A 102 -13.95 1.97 10.30
N PRO A 103 -15.05 1.89 11.09
CA PRO A 103 -15.20 2.71 12.29
C PRO A 103 -14.04 2.44 13.25
N TYR A 104 -13.51 3.50 13.84
CA TYR A 104 -12.52 3.38 14.90
C TYR A 104 -13.16 2.71 16.12
N ASP A 105 -12.46 1.73 16.68
CA ASP A 105 -12.85 1.02 17.90
C ASP A 105 -11.76 1.25 18.94
N GLU A 106 -12.04 2.08 19.94
CA GLU A 106 -11.09 2.43 20.99
C GLU A 106 -10.68 1.23 21.85
N ARG A 107 -11.57 0.24 22.01
CA ARG A 107 -11.28 -0.98 22.79
C ARG A 107 -10.41 -1.95 22.01
N ASN A 108 -10.43 -1.87 20.67
CA ASN A 108 -9.64 -2.73 19.80
C ASN A 108 -9.13 -1.95 18.57
N PRO A 109 -8.19 -1.01 18.77
CA PRO A 109 -7.78 -0.06 17.73
C PRO A 109 -7.06 -0.74 16.55
N THR A 110 -6.49 -1.93 16.77
CA THR A 110 -5.77 -2.69 15.74
C THR A 110 -6.64 -3.72 15.02
N GLY A 111 -7.85 -3.96 15.52
CA GLY A 111 -8.72 -5.04 15.05
C GLY A 111 -8.10 -6.43 15.24
N PRO A 112 -8.83 -7.48 14.79
CA PRO A 112 -8.30 -8.83 14.74
C PRO A 112 -7.14 -8.92 13.74
N LYS A 113 -5.97 -9.33 14.23
CA LYS A 113 -4.76 -9.47 13.41
C LYS A 113 -4.91 -10.60 12.40
N ARG A 114 -4.43 -10.37 11.17
CA ARG A 114 -4.26 -11.40 10.15
C ARG A 114 -2.91 -12.07 10.35
N SER A 115 -2.80 -13.37 10.08
CA SER A 115 -1.52 -14.09 10.03
C SER A 115 -1.32 -14.73 8.66
N HIS A 116 -0.08 -15.09 8.34
CA HIS A 116 0.23 -15.79 7.10
C HIS A 116 -0.48 -17.15 7.00
N GLU A 117 -0.49 -17.92 8.09
CA GLU A 117 -1.15 -19.23 8.17
C GLU A 117 -2.67 -19.09 7.98
N MET A 118 -3.25 -18.01 8.51
CA MET A 118 -4.66 -17.69 8.30
C MET A 118 -4.94 -17.40 6.81
N MET A 119 -4.06 -16.67 6.12
CA MET A 119 -4.21 -16.41 4.69
C MET A 119 -4.14 -17.70 3.88
N LEU A 120 -3.23 -18.62 4.21
CA LEU A 120 -3.14 -19.94 3.57
C LEU A 120 -4.41 -20.78 3.77
N ARG A 121 -4.95 -20.81 5.00
CA ARG A 121 -6.22 -21.51 5.29
C ARG A 121 -7.38 -20.90 4.52
N ASN A 122 -7.54 -19.58 4.56
CA ASN A 122 -8.59 -18.88 3.84
C ASN A 122 -8.46 -19.08 2.32
N ALA A 123 -7.24 -19.13 1.79
CA ALA A 123 -6.98 -19.39 0.37
C ALA A 123 -7.43 -20.79 -0.05
N ARG A 124 -7.14 -21.82 0.76
CA ARG A 124 -7.62 -23.19 0.51
C ARG A 124 -9.15 -23.25 0.59
N GLU A 125 -9.73 -22.70 1.65
CA GLU A 125 -11.19 -22.69 1.83
C GLU A 125 -11.92 -21.93 0.71
N ALA A 126 -11.32 -20.84 0.20
CA ALA A 126 -11.88 -20.09 -0.93
C ALA A 126 -11.86 -20.89 -2.25
N LEU A 127 -10.95 -21.85 -2.42
CA LEU A 127 -10.98 -22.76 -3.58
C LEU A 127 -12.04 -23.85 -3.43
N ASP A 128 -12.18 -24.39 -2.23
CA ASP A 128 -13.07 -25.53 -1.97
C ASP A 128 -14.54 -25.10 -1.83
N SER A 129 -14.78 -23.83 -1.49
CA SER A 129 -16.12 -23.28 -1.30
C SER A 129 -16.71 -22.65 -2.58
N LYS A 130 -18.04 -22.50 -2.61
CA LYS A 130 -18.74 -21.66 -3.61
C LYS A 130 -18.64 -20.15 -3.30
N SER A 131 -17.86 -19.76 -2.29
CA SER A 131 -17.72 -18.36 -1.92
C SER A 131 -16.79 -17.63 -2.88
N THR A 132 -17.01 -16.33 -3.08
CA THR A 132 -16.08 -15.49 -3.86
C THR A 132 -14.79 -15.17 -3.11
N HIS A 133 -14.81 -15.28 -1.77
CA HIS A 133 -13.65 -15.14 -0.90
C HIS A 133 -13.93 -15.70 0.51
N VAL A 134 -12.87 -15.97 1.26
CA VAL A 134 -12.93 -16.24 2.72
C VAL A 134 -12.08 -15.19 3.42
N ASN A 135 -12.70 -14.41 4.33
CA ASN A 135 -12.06 -13.29 5.02
C ASN A 135 -11.27 -12.36 4.08
N GLY A 136 -11.81 -12.09 2.89
CA GLY A 136 -11.21 -11.22 1.88
C GLY A 136 -10.11 -11.85 1.02
N ILE A 137 -9.78 -13.13 1.20
CA ILE A 137 -8.86 -13.90 0.34
C ILE A 137 -9.67 -14.67 -0.71
N LYS A 138 -9.37 -14.49 -1.99
CA LYS A 138 -10.12 -15.07 -3.11
C LYS A 138 -9.61 -16.45 -3.52
N GLY A 139 -8.41 -16.81 -3.08
CA GLY A 139 -7.75 -18.07 -3.38
C GLY A 139 -6.24 -17.96 -3.17
N PRO A 140 -5.47 -18.99 -3.53
CA PRO A 140 -4.03 -18.96 -3.40
C PRO A 140 -3.41 -17.89 -4.28
N SER A 141 -2.31 -17.33 -3.78
CA SER A 141 -1.38 -16.57 -4.57
C SER A 141 -0.01 -17.24 -4.55
N VAL A 142 0.70 -17.22 -5.69
CA VAL A 142 2.06 -17.78 -5.78
C VAL A 142 3.02 -17.14 -4.76
N ILE A 143 2.81 -15.87 -4.42
CA ILE A 143 3.64 -15.17 -3.42
C ILE A 143 3.51 -15.77 -2.01
N MET A 144 2.42 -16.50 -1.72
CA MET A 144 2.22 -17.19 -0.44
C MET A 144 3.16 -18.37 -0.26
N PHE A 145 3.73 -18.89 -1.36
CA PHE A 145 4.61 -20.05 -1.37
C PHE A 145 6.06 -19.67 -1.73
N CYS A 146 6.32 -18.38 -1.93
CA CYS A 146 7.65 -17.87 -2.19
C CYS A 146 8.51 -17.99 -0.92
N PRO A 147 9.79 -18.40 -1.03
CA PRO A 147 10.65 -18.64 0.12
C PRO A 147 10.76 -17.40 1.04
N ARG A 148 10.71 -17.65 2.35
CA ARG A 148 10.74 -16.64 3.43
C ARG A 148 9.70 -15.52 3.34
N VAL A 149 8.66 -15.68 2.52
CA VAL A 149 7.59 -14.68 2.44
C VAL A 149 6.52 -14.96 3.48
N ASP A 150 6.40 -14.04 4.44
CA ASP A 150 5.20 -13.90 5.25
C ASP A 150 4.32 -12.82 4.61
N CYS A 151 3.20 -13.19 4.00
CA CYS A 151 2.34 -12.23 3.30
C CYS A 151 1.86 -11.05 4.18
N VAL A 152 1.81 -11.24 5.50
CA VAL A 152 1.44 -10.19 6.45
C VAL A 152 2.63 -9.33 6.81
N LYS A 153 3.86 -9.85 6.87
CA LYS A 153 5.06 -9.04 7.21
C LYS A 153 5.78 -8.50 5.98
N SER A 154 6.05 -9.35 5.00
CA SER A 154 6.84 -9.05 3.80
C SER A 154 6.13 -8.13 2.81
N VAL A 155 4.79 -8.15 2.73
CA VAL A 155 4.06 -7.23 1.83
C VAL A 155 3.75 -5.92 2.54
N CYS A 156 4.47 -4.87 2.18
CA CYS A 156 4.40 -3.57 2.85
C CYS A 156 3.10 -2.82 2.56
N ILE A 157 2.72 -1.94 3.48
CA ILE A 157 1.72 -0.91 3.21
C ILE A 157 2.42 0.26 2.52
N ASP A 158 1.87 0.72 1.40
CA ASP A 158 2.38 1.88 0.71
C ASP A 158 2.02 3.17 1.46
N TYR A 159 3.00 3.69 2.21
CA TYR A 159 2.92 4.94 2.95
C TYR A 159 2.56 6.14 2.06
N MET A 160 3.07 6.18 0.83
CA MET A 160 2.89 7.32 -0.07
C MET A 160 1.42 7.47 -0.47
N HIS A 161 0.79 6.37 -0.92
CA HIS A 161 -0.60 6.39 -1.35
C HIS A 161 -1.58 6.36 -0.17
N LEU A 162 -1.30 5.58 0.89
CA LEU A 162 -2.22 5.45 2.01
C LEU A 162 -2.17 6.67 2.94
N VAL A 163 -0.99 7.01 3.46
CA VAL A 163 -0.86 8.03 4.50
C VAL A 163 -0.83 9.41 3.87
N CYS A 164 0.11 9.67 2.96
CA CYS A 164 0.29 11.02 2.42
C CYS A 164 -0.88 11.41 1.51
N LEU A 165 -1.11 10.68 0.42
CA LEU A 165 -2.14 11.02 -0.56
C LEU A 165 -3.56 10.67 -0.12
N GLY A 166 -3.71 9.71 0.80
CA GLY A 166 -5.00 9.31 1.36
C GLY A 166 -5.35 10.14 2.60
N VAL A 167 -4.77 9.77 3.75
CA VAL A 167 -5.15 10.32 5.07
C VAL A 167 -4.83 11.81 5.20
N VAL A 168 -3.58 12.21 5.00
CA VAL A 168 -3.13 13.61 5.22
C VAL A 168 -3.86 14.56 4.27
N ARG A 169 -3.99 14.17 3.00
CA ARG A 169 -4.73 14.97 2.02
C ARG A 169 -6.20 15.11 2.36
N LEU A 170 -6.85 14.03 2.82
CA LEU A 170 -8.25 14.10 3.27
C LEU A 170 -8.39 14.99 4.49
N PHE A 171 -7.50 14.84 5.48
CA PHE A 171 -7.49 15.65 6.69
C PHE A 171 -7.36 17.14 6.36
N LEU A 172 -6.40 17.53 5.52
CA LEU A 172 -6.21 18.91 5.09
C LEU A 172 -7.44 19.48 4.37
N LYS A 173 -8.12 18.68 3.53
CA LYS A 173 -9.37 19.10 2.91
C LYS A 173 -10.47 19.32 3.93
N LEU A 174 -10.67 18.39 4.86
CA LEU A 174 -11.69 18.54 5.91
C LEU A 174 -11.44 19.79 6.76
N CYS A 175 -10.18 20.06 7.09
CA CYS A 175 -9.82 21.23 7.89
C CYS A 175 -9.95 22.55 7.12
N PHE A 176 -9.50 22.63 5.86
CA PHE A 176 -9.25 23.92 5.19
C PHE A 176 -10.02 24.13 3.89
N ASP A 177 -10.86 23.21 3.45
CA ASP A 177 -11.71 23.41 2.27
C ASP A 177 -12.97 24.21 2.66
N VAL A 178 -13.32 25.21 1.84
CA VAL A 178 -14.50 26.07 2.04
C VAL A 178 -15.80 25.27 2.09
N THR A 179 -15.85 24.13 1.41
CA THR A 179 -17.00 23.21 1.45
C THR A 179 -17.29 22.67 2.85
N HIS A 180 -16.31 22.68 3.74
CA HIS A 180 -16.44 22.26 5.13
C HIS A 180 -16.52 23.41 6.12
N SER A 181 -16.45 24.68 5.66
CA SER A 181 -16.36 25.88 6.52
C SER A 181 -17.44 26.02 7.60
N LEU A 182 -18.64 25.48 7.37
CA LEU A 182 -19.75 25.52 8.31
C LEU A 182 -19.73 24.40 9.36
N ASN A 183 -18.79 23.46 9.27
CA ASN A 183 -18.68 22.37 10.24
C ASN A 183 -17.79 22.80 11.41
N ASP A 184 -18.13 22.37 12.63
CA ASP A 184 -17.41 22.72 13.85
C ASP A 184 -15.93 22.31 13.84
N PHE A 185 -15.60 21.22 13.15
CA PHE A 185 -14.23 20.74 13.01
C PHE A 185 -13.38 21.55 12.00
N SER A 186 -14.01 22.44 11.23
CA SER A 186 -13.31 23.18 10.18
C SER A 186 -12.41 24.27 10.76
N LEU A 187 -11.22 24.37 10.18
CA LEU A 187 -10.22 25.38 10.43
C LEU A 187 -10.12 26.39 9.28
N TYR A 188 -11.11 26.41 8.38
CA TYR A 188 -11.11 27.27 7.18
C TYR A 188 -10.86 28.75 7.52
N ARG A 189 -11.45 29.25 8.60
CA ARG A 189 -11.27 30.65 9.07
C ARG A 189 -9.82 31.03 9.41
N TYR A 190 -8.93 30.05 9.55
CA TYR A 190 -7.52 30.25 9.84
C TYR A 190 -6.60 29.95 8.65
N VAL A 191 -7.15 29.66 7.46
CA VAL A 191 -6.34 29.23 6.30
C VAL A 191 -5.31 30.27 5.91
N ASP A 192 -5.65 31.57 5.94
CA ASP A 192 -4.72 32.66 5.61
C ASP A 192 -3.53 32.71 6.59
N ILE A 193 -3.79 32.48 7.88
CA ILE A 193 -2.74 32.42 8.91
C ILE A 193 -1.83 31.22 8.67
N VAL A 194 -2.39 30.08 8.29
CA VAL A 194 -1.63 28.86 8.01
C VAL A 194 -0.78 29.04 6.76
N ASP A 195 -1.32 29.64 5.70
CA ASP A 195 -0.60 29.90 4.45
C ASP A 195 0.56 30.87 4.68
N GLN A 196 0.33 31.97 5.40
CA GLN A 196 1.40 32.91 5.76
C GLN A 196 2.53 32.21 6.55
N ARG A 197 2.19 31.31 7.48
CA ARG A 197 3.19 30.53 8.22
C ARG A 197 3.93 29.58 7.31
N LEU A 198 3.25 28.86 6.43
CA LEU A 198 3.87 27.93 5.48
C LEU A 198 4.88 28.62 4.57
N GLU A 199 4.53 29.80 4.06
CA GLU A 199 5.40 30.61 3.20
C GLU A 199 6.62 31.15 3.94
N SER A 200 6.53 31.34 5.26
CA SER A 200 7.65 31.77 6.09
C SER A 200 8.67 30.66 6.42
N ILE A 201 8.34 29.39 6.15
CA ILE A 201 9.19 28.25 6.50
C ILE A 201 10.44 28.22 5.62
N LYS A 202 11.61 28.33 6.26
CA LYS A 202 12.89 28.05 5.62
C LYS A 202 13.21 26.57 5.74
N LEU A 203 13.24 25.88 4.61
CA LEU A 203 13.50 24.45 4.58
C LEU A 203 15.00 24.13 4.69
N PRO A 204 15.36 23.03 5.39
CA PRO A 204 16.69 22.47 5.30
C PRO A 204 16.93 21.85 3.91
N HIS A 205 18.20 21.78 3.51
CA HIS A 205 18.61 21.39 2.14
C HIS A 205 18.10 20.01 1.68
N PHE A 206 17.78 19.11 2.61
CA PHE A 206 17.27 17.77 2.27
C PHE A 206 15.77 17.74 1.93
N ILE A 207 15.03 18.85 2.10
CA ILE A 207 13.63 18.97 1.68
C ILE A 207 13.57 19.76 0.37
N ASN A 208 13.32 19.05 -0.72
CA ASN A 208 13.42 19.60 -2.07
C ASN A 208 12.19 20.40 -2.53
N ARG A 209 11.14 20.53 -1.71
CA ARG A 209 9.89 21.20 -2.09
C ARG A 209 9.43 22.13 -0.98
N GLN A 210 9.41 23.43 -1.27
CA GLN A 210 8.86 24.44 -0.37
C GLN A 210 7.38 24.17 -0.08
N PRO A 211 6.91 24.40 1.16
CA PRO A 211 5.50 24.43 1.45
C PRO A 211 4.84 25.49 0.56
N ARG A 212 3.73 25.13 -0.07
CA ARG A 212 2.92 26.06 -0.88
C ARG A 212 1.65 26.39 -0.10
N SER A 213 0.93 27.41 -0.52
CA SER A 213 -0.39 27.71 0.04
C SER A 213 -1.33 26.48 -0.02
N ILE A 214 -2.06 26.23 1.07
CA ILE A 214 -3.14 25.25 1.15
C ILE A 214 -4.33 25.74 0.32
N SER A 215 -4.73 27.01 0.50
CA SER A 215 -5.93 27.56 -0.15
C SER A 215 -5.85 27.50 -1.68
N GLU A 216 -4.68 27.81 -2.25
CA GLU A 216 -4.47 27.83 -3.70
C GLU A 216 -4.01 26.48 -4.27
N HIS A 217 -3.13 25.78 -3.55
CA HIS A 217 -2.33 24.72 -4.16
C HIS A 217 -2.56 23.31 -3.61
N LEU A 218 -3.37 23.10 -2.56
CA LEU A 218 -3.53 21.77 -1.94
C LEU A 218 -3.89 20.66 -2.95
N LYS A 219 -4.69 20.97 -3.97
CA LYS A 219 -5.04 20.01 -5.05
C LYS A 219 -3.83 19.53 -5.86
N PHE A 220 -2.76 20.31 -5.92
CA PHE A 220 -1.53 20.02 -6.65
C PHE A 220 -0.40 19.51 -5.78
N TRP A 221 -0.57 19.44 -4.46
CA TRP A 221 0.45 18.90 -3.58
C TRP A 221 0.69 17.42 -3.91
N LYS A 222 1.97 17.09 -4.07
CA LYS A 222 2.44 15.72 -4.25
C LYS A 222 2.67 15.07 -2.89
N ALA A 223 2.83 13.76 -2.88
CA ALA A 223 3.04 13.01 -1.63
C ALA A 223 4.22 13.51 -0.80
N ALA A 224 5.28 14.03 -1.43
CA ALA A 224 6.41 14.61 -0.73
C ALA A 224 6.05 15.84 0.11
N GLU A 225 5.17 16.71 -0.39
CA GLU A 225 4.71 17.91 0.33
C GLU A 225 3.79 17.54 1.48
N LEU A 226 2.86 16.61 1.22
CA LEU A 226 1.97 16.07 2.26
C LEU A 226 2.76 15.36 3.37
N ARG A 227 3.86 14.68 3.02
CA ARG A 227 4.78 14.09 3.99
C ARG A 227 5.46 15.16 4.84
N SER A 228 5.96 16.23 4.22
CA SER A 228 6.62 17.35 4.91
C SER A 228 5.65 18.18 5.76
N TRP A 229 4.36 18.15 5.46
CA TRP A 229 3.34 18.71 6.35
C TRP A 229 3.11 17.85 7.60
N LEU A 230 3.13 16.52 7.44
CA LEU A 230 2.85 15.58 8.52
C LEU A 230 4.02 15.43 9.52
N LEU A 231 5.26 15.54 9.05
CA LEU A 231 6.49 15.27 9.80
C LEU A 231 7.34 16.54 9.94
#